data_AF-A0AAW4UNW3-F1
#
_entry.id   AF-A0AAW4UNW3-F1
#
_cell.length_a   1.000
_cell.length_b   1.000
_cell.length_c   1.000
_cell.angle_alpha   90.00
_cell.angle_beta   90.00
_cell.angle_gamma   90.00
#
_symmetry.space_group_name_H-M   'P 1'
#
loop_
_entity.id
_entity.type
_entity.pdbx_description
1 polymer ?
#
loop_
_entity_poly.entity_id
_entity_poly.type
_entity_poly.pdbx_seq_one_letter_code
_entity_poly.pdbx_strand_id
1 'polypeptide(L)'
;GAAKGAESAAEDAGKVVESGTDSWNMVEGGGTINGREYSQHAMERMAPDTPQVRAELSRRAEKSATQRGLKVGTQEYYEYCKKYVDPRNIPPSVIEDAISSTKGIPGNRPDTFIHETADVKIVINSAGKVITVIPK
;
A
#
# COMPACT_ATOMS: atom_id res chain seq x y z
N GLY A 1 0.47 -44.26 5.93
CA GLY A 1 -0.61 -43.29 5.68
C GLY A 1 -0.18 -41.97 6.27
N ALA A 2 -0.08 -40.93 5.44
CA ALA A 2 0.42 -39.61 5.82
C ALA A 2 -0.57 -38.87 6.72
N ALA A 3 -0.09 -38.35 7.85
CA ALA A 3 -0.77 -37.29 8.59
C ALA A 3 -0.06 -35.96 8.27
N LYS A 4 -0.88 -35.05 7.74
CA LYS A 4 -0.54 -33.73 7.19
C LYS A 4 0.29 -32.87 8.17
N GLY A 5 1.29 -32.23 7.60
CA GLY A 5 2.17 -31.26 8.25
C GLY A 5 1.48 -29.96 8.62
N ALA A 6 2.15 -29.30 9.57
CA ALA A 6 1.89 -28.01 10.17
C ALA A 6 1.49 -26.92 9.15
N GLU A 7 0.38 -26.25 9.43
CA GLU A 7 0.04 -24.95 8.86
C GLU A 7 0.60 -23.89 9.82
N SER A 8 1.77 -23.36 9.46
CA SER A 8 2.37 -22.17 10.08
C SER A 8 1.73 -20.93 9.48
N ALA A 9 0.95 -20.17 10.27
CA ALA A 9 0.65 -18.76 9.99
C ALA A 9 -0.04 -18.10 11.20
N ALA A 10 0.72 -17.67 12.20
CA ALA A 10 0.24 -16.72 13.20
C ALA A 10 1.41 -16.06 13.93
N GLU A 11 2.21 -15.28 13.21
CA GLU A 11 3.10 -14.27 13.81
C GLU A 11 3.28 -13.15 12.76
N ASP A 12 2.32 -12.24 12.65
CA ASP A 12 2.63 -10.87 12.23
C ASP A 12 1.81 -9.95 13.13
N ALA A 13 2.31 -9.80 14.36
CA ALA A 13 1.84 -8.78 15.27
C ALA A 13 2.07 -7.43 14.58
N GLY A 14 1.00 -6.89 14.02
CA GLY A 14 1.00 -5.69 13.18
C GLY A 14 1.90 -4.61 13.77
N LYS A 15 2.96 -4.30 13.03
CA LYS A 15 3.91 -3.25 13.40
C LYS A 15 3.17 -1.91 13.45
N VAL A 16 2.85 -1.45 14.65
CA VAL A 16 2.28 -0.13 14.92
C VAL A 16 3.30 0.90 14.44
N VAL A 17 2.93 1.67 13.41
CA VAL A 17 3.76 2.77 12.92
C VAL A 17 3.30 4.06 13.59
N GLU A 18 4.02 4.46 14.65
CA GLU A 18 3.83 5.78 15.24
C GLU A 18 4.23 6.86 14.21
N SER A 19 3.30 7.77 13.94
CA SER A 19 3.53 8.94 13.07
C SER A 19 4.34 9.99 13.85
N GLY A 20 5.60 9.69 14.15
CA GLY A 20 6.56 10.58 14.79
C GLY A 20 7.70 10.93 13.84
N THR A 21 7.69 12.18 13.34
CA THR A 21 8.81 12.97 12.81
C THR A 21 9.96 12.26 12.04
N ASP A 22 10.05 12.62 10.75
CA ASP A 22 11.20 12.57 9.82
C ASP A 22 11.48 11.30 9.00
N SER A 23 10.81 10.18 9.23
CA SER A 23 11.01 8.98 8.39
C SER A 23 9.72 8.22 8.13
N TRP A 24 9.17 8.36 6.92
CA TRP A 24 8.02 7.57 6.49
C TRP A 24 8.38 6.08 6.46
N ASN A 25 7.89 5.32 7.44
CA ASN A 25 8.24 3.91 7.59
C ASN A 25 7.35 3.05 6.68
N MET A 26 7.81 2.76 5.46
CA MET A 26 7.13 1.85 4.53
C MET A 26 7.37 0.41 4.97
N VAL A 27 6.50 -0.17 5.79
CA VAL A 27 6.66 -1.58 6.21
C VAL A 27 6.41 -2.51 5.01
N GLU A 28 7.31 -3.46 4.76
CA GLU A 28 7.11 -4.50 3.73
C GLU A 28 5.93 -5.38 4.19
N GLY A 29 4.91 -5.57 3.35
CA GLY A 29 3.64 -6.23 3.72
C GLY A 29 2.49 -5.30 4.14
N GLY A 30 2.80 -4.06 4.54
CA GLY A 30 1.82 -3.08 5.04
C GLY A 30 1.94 -2.86 6.54
N GLY A 31 1.02 -2.10 7.12
CA GLY A 31 1.10 -1.70 8.52
C GLY A 31 -0.17 -1.00 9.02
N THR A 32 -0.20 -0.74 10.32
CA THR A 32 -1.38 -0.18 10.98
C THR A 32 -1.12 1.26 11.38
N ILE A 33 -1.95 2.19 10.88
CA ILE A 33 -1.90 3.63 11.18
C ILE A 33 -3.24 4.01 11.80
N ASN A 34 -3.25 4.66 12.98
CA ASN A 34 -4.47 5.04 13.70
C ASN A 34 -5.49 3.89 13.89
N GLY A 35 -5.02 2.67 14.13
CA GLY A 35 -5.87 1.49 14.31
C GLY A 35 -6.48 0.92 13.02
N ARG A 36 -6.21 1.53 11.86
CA ARG A 36 -6.59 1.00 10.54
C ARG A 36 -5.40 0.30 9.88
N GLU A 37 -5.67 -0.86 9.30
CA GLU A 37 -4.67 -1.62 8.56
C GLU A 37 -4.56 -1.10 7.12
N TYR A 38 -3.33 -0.95 6.65
CA TYR A 38 -2.99 -0.49 5.30
C TYR A 38 -2.16 -1.55 4.62
N SER A 39 -2.45 -1.84 3.36
CA SER A 39 -1.58 -2.65 2.52
C SER A 39 -0.25 -1.92 2.28
N GLN A 40 0.79 -2.68 1.94
CA GLN A 40 2.05 -2.09 1.47
C GLN A 40 1.80 -1.07 0.35
N HIS A 41 0.97 -1.43 -0.62
CA HIS A 41 0.67 -0.57 -1.75
C HIS A 41 0.02 0.75 -1.30
N ALA A 42 -0.94 0.70 -0.37
CA ALA A 42 -1.56 1.92 0.15
C ALA A 42 -0.54 2.82 0.86
N MET A 43 0.33 2.25 1.70
CA MET A 43 1.37 3.03 2.40
C MET A 43 2.41 3.63 1.45
N GLU A 44 2.78 2.93 0.38
CA GLU A 44 3.69 3.43 -0.65
C GLU A 44 3.06 4.62 -1.40
N ARG A 45 1.74 4.60 -1.64
CA ARG A 45 1.00 5.73 -2.24
C ARG A 45 0.88 6.92 -1.30
N MET A 46 0.63 6.66 -0.03
CA MET A 46 0.50 7.69 1.01
C MET A 46 1.81 8.41 1.32
N ALA A 47 2.94 7.77 1.00
CA ALA A 47 4.27 8.29 1.30
C ALA A 47 4.47 9.72 0.75
N PRO A 48 5.18 10.58 1.50
CA PRO A 48 5.52 11.91 1.02
C PRO A 48 6.50 11.81 -0.15
N ASP A 49 6.32 12.67 -1.16
CA ASP A 49 7.20 12.70 -2.34
C ASP A 49 8.54 13.37 -2.02
N THR A 50 9.41 12.62 -1.33
CA THR A 50 10.77 13.04 -0.97
C THR A 50 11.80 12.18 -1.70
N PRO A 51 13.03 12.68 -1.92
CA PRO A 51 14.09 11.88 -2.53
C PRO A 51 14.37 10.56 -1.81
N GLN A 52 14.28 10.56 -0.47
CA GLN A 52 14.47 9.36 0.37
C GLN A 52 13.40 8.31 0.10
N VAL A 53 12.12 8.71 0.08
CA VAL A 53 10.99 7.82 -0.23
C VAL A 53 11.11 7.28 -1.65
N ARG A 54 11.41 8.15 -2.63
CA ARG A 54 11.58 7.72 -4.02
C ARG A 54 12.74 6.74 -4.19
N ALA A 55 13.84 6.91 -3.45
CA ALA A 55 14.97 5.97 -3.48
C ALA A 55 14.58 4.59 -2.93
N GLU A 56 13.86 4.53 -1.80
CA GLU A 56 13.36 3.27 -1.23
C GLU A 56 12.35 2.59 -2.17
N LEU A 57 11.37 3.34 -2.71
CA LEU A 57 10.43 2.82 -3.70
C LEU A 57 11.14 2.33 -4.96
N SER A 58 12.22 3.01 -5.39
CA SER A 58 13.02 2.57 -6.53
C SER A 58 13.66 1.23 -6.23
N ARG A 59 14.35 1.07 -5.09
CA ARG A 59 14.97 -0.20 -4.69
C ARG A 59 13.95 -1.36 -4.65
N ARG A 60 12.74 -1.10 -4.16
CA ARG A 60 11.64 -2.08 -4.16
C ARG A 60 11.15 -2.39 -5.57
N ALA A 61 11.01 -1.38 -6.41
CA ALA A 61 10.64 -1.56 -7.80
C ALA A 61 11.66 -2.42 -8.54
N GLU A 62 12.95 -2.20 -8.33
CA GLU A 62 14.03 -2.99 -8.92
C GLU A 62 14.02 -4.44 -8.44
N LYS A 63 13.85 -4.66 -7.12
CA LYS A 63 13.67 -5.99 -6.52
C LYS A 63 12.46 -6.71 -7.14
N SER A 64 11.32 -6.01 -7.21
CA SER A 64 10.07 -6.54 -7.77
C SER A 64 10.19 -6.83 -9.26
N ALA A 65 10.84 -5.95 -10.03
CA ALA A 65 11.08 -6.13 -11.45
C ALA A 65 11.96 -7.37 -11.72
N THR A 66 13.04 -7.52 -10.94
CA THR A 66 13.95 -8.67 -11.03
C THR A 66 13.22 -9.96 -10.66
N GLN A 67 12.39 -9.96 -9.61
CA GLN A 67 11.56 -11.10 -9.23
C GLN A 67 10.54 -11.49 -10.31
N ARG A 68 10.09 -10.52 -11.11
CA ARG A 68 9.21 -10.74 -12.27
C ARG A 68 9.97 -11.18 -13.52
N GLY A 69 11.30 -11.26 -13.48
CA GLY A 69 12.15 -11.60 -14.62
C GLY A 69 12.36 -10.46 -15.62
N LEU A 70 12.04 -9.21 -15.25
CA LEU A 70 12.35 -8.04 -16.08
C LEU A 70 13.86 -7.79 -16.05
N LYS A 71 14.45 -7.67 -17.24
CA LYS A 71 15.90 -7.43 -17.38
C LYS A 71 16.22 -5.96 -17.18
N VAL A 72 17.15 -5.69 -16.25
CA VAL A 72 17.74 -4.35 -16.06
C VAL A 72 18.32 -3.86 -17.39
N GLY A 73 18.05 -2.61 -17.74
CA GLY A 73 18.48 -2.02 -19.01
C GLY A 73 17.47 -2.13 -20.15
N THR A 74 16.33 -2.82 -19.95
CA THR A 74 15.23 -2.84 -20.93
C THR A 74 14.24 -1.70 -20.68
N GLN A 75 13.58 -1.24 -21.75
CA GLN A 75 12.53 -0.22 -21.64
C GLN A 75 11.39 -0.68 -20.72
N GLU A 76 11.02 -1.96 -20.77
CA GLU A 76 9.98 -2.54 -19.91
C GLU A 76 10.35 -2.45 -18.42
N TYR A 77 11.61 -2.73 -18.07
CA TYR A 77 12.11 -2.56 -16.71
C TYR A 77 12.03 -1.10 -16.26
N TYR A 78 12.50 -0.16 -17.08
CA TYR A 78 12.46 1.27 -16.73
C TYR A 78 11.03 1.79 -16.58
N GLU A 79 10.13 1.41 -17.49
CA GLU A 79 8.71 1.76 -17.43
C GLU A 79 8.03 1.15 -16.20
N TYR A 80 8.36 -0.10 -15.85
CA TYR A 80 7.86 -0.73 -14.64
C TYR A 80 8.31 0.01 -13.39
N CYS A 81 9.62 0.28 -13.27
CA CYS A 81 10.17 0.99 -12.11
C CYS A 81 9.59 2.40 -11.99
N LYS A 82 9.48 3.13 -13.10
CA LYS A 82 8.86 4.46 -13.13
C LYS A 82 7.40 4.44 -12.70
N LYS A 83 6.62 3.43 -13.10
CA LYS A 83 5.21 3.26 -12.69
C LYS A 83 5.05 2.84 -11.24
N TYR A 84 6.02 2.10 -10.70
CA TYR A 84 6.03 1.68 -9.31
C TYR A 84 6.37 2.84 -8.36
N VAL A 85 7.35 3.68 -8.71
CA VAL A 85 7.81 4.83 -7.92
C VAL A 85 6.86 6.01 -8.12
N ASP A 86 5.71 5.95 -7.46
CA ASP A 86 4.68 6.96 -7.59
C ASP A 86 4.02 7.27 -6.23
N PRO A 87 4.80 7.86 -5.29
CA PRO A 87 4.29 8.39 -4.03
C PRO A 87 3.41 9.61 -4.31
N ARG A 88 2.30 9.75 -3.57
CA ARG A 88 1.28 10.76 -3.82
C ARG A 88 1.08 11.75 -2.68
N ASN A 89 1.87 11.64 -1.59
CA ASN A 89 1.80 12.52 -0.43
C ASN A 89 0.36 12.65 0.11
N ILE A 90 -0.31 11.50 0.27
CA ILE A 90 -1.68 11.43 0.78
C ILE A 90 -1.61 11.08 2.26
N PRO A 91 -1.88 12.04 3.17
CA PRO A 91 -1.79 11.77 4.60
C PRO A 91 -2.93 10.84 5.04
N PRO A 92 -2.71 10.03 6.11
CA PRO A 92 -3.75 9.14 6.65
C PRO A 92 -5.02 9.88 7.04
N SER A 93 -4.92 11.13 7.52
CA SER A 93 -6.09 11.95 7.87
C SER A 93 -7.05 12.16 6.70
N VAL A 94 -6.54 12.35 5.48
CA VAL A 94 -7.38 12.49 4.27
C VAL A 94 -8.12 11.18 3.97
N ILE A 95 -7.50 10.03 4.27
CA ILE A 95 -8.11 8.72 4.06
C ILE A 95 -9.20 8.46 5.09
N GLU A 96 -8.92 8.73 6.36
CA GLU A 96 -9.90 8.60 7.45
C GLU A 96 -11.10 9.54 7.22
N ASP A 97 -10.84 10.78 6.80
CA ASP A 97 -11.87 11.75 6.47
C ASP A 97 -12.73 11.27 5.30
N ALA A 98 -12.11 10.87 4.17
CA ALA A 98 -12.83 10.39 3.00
C ALA A 98 -13.69 9.14 3.30
N ILE A 99 -13.19 8.21 4.12
CA ILE A 99 -13.96 7.02 4.53
C ILE A 99 -15.12 7.40 5.46
N SER A 100 -14.94 8.39 6.34
CA SER A 100 -15.99 8.84 7.26
C SER A 100 -17.05 9.71 6.59
N SER A 101 -16.66 10.52 5.61
CA SER A 101 -17.53 11.50 4.95
C SER A 101 -18.27 10.93 3.74
N THR A 102 -17.87 9.77 3.22
CA THR A 102 -18.50 9.13 2.06
C THR A 102 -19.13 7.79 2.41
N LYS A 103 -20.23 7.46 1.72
CA LYS A 103 -20.83 6.12 1.81
C LYS A 103 -20.08 5.17 0.89
N GLY A 104 -19.49 4.12 1.45
CA GLY A 104 -18.79 3.08 0.69
C GLY A 104 -19.72 2.41 -0.32
N ILE A 105 -19.33 2.43 -1.59
CA ILE A 105 -20.02 1.70 -2.67
C ILE A 105 -19.29 0.40 -2.96
N PRO A 106 -19.98 -0.68 -3.36
CA PRO A 106 -19.31 -1.94 -3.70
C PRO A 106 -18.29 -1.74 -4.83
N GLY A 107 -17.10 -2.28 -4.64
CA GLY A 107 -15.98 -2.19 -5.56
C GLY A 107 -15.99 -3.26 -6.64
N ASN A 108 -14.96 -3.23 -7.50
CA ASN A 108 -14.82 -4.17 -8.62
C ASN A 108 -14.37 -5.58 -8.19
N ARG A 109 -13.95 -5.75 -6.93
CA ARG A 109 -13.57 -7.05 -6.36
C ARG A 109 -14.59 -7.45 -5.29
N PRO A 110 -14.85 -8.76 -5.10
CA PRO A 110 -15.66 -9.20 -3.98
C PRO A 110 -15.06 -8.69 -2.67
N ASP A 111 -15.94 -8.37 -1.72
CA ASP A 111 -15.56 -7.87 -0.39
C ASP A 111 -14.73 -6.58 -0.41
N THR A 112 -14.87 -5.75 -1.46
CA THR A 112 -14.26 -4.41 -1.51
C THR A 112 -15.30 -3.31 -1.56
N PHE A 113 -14.98 -2.19 -0.92
CA PHE A 113 -15.78 -0.97 -0.92
C PHE A 113 -14.90 0.19 -1.38
N ILE A 114 -15.49 1.05 -2.19
CA ILE A 114 -14.87 2.26 -2.72
C ILE A 114 -15.45 3.45 -1.97
N HIS A 115 -14.56 4.23 -1.37
CA HIS A 115 -14.85 5.56 -0.84
C HIS A 115 -14.19 6.57 -1.77
N GLU A 116 -15.00 7.46 -2.36
CA GLU A 116 -14.52 8.40 -3.37
C GLU A 116 -14.93 9.82 -2.99
N THR A 117 -13.93 10.70 -2.90
CA THR A 117 -14.10 12.15 -2.76
C THR A 117 -13.63 12.85 -4.04
N ALA A 118 -13.65 14.18 -4.04
CA ALA A 118 -13.13 14.97 -5.15
C ALA A 118 -11.62 14.74 -5.38
N ASP A 119 -10.87 14.48 -4.31
CA ASP A 119 -9.41 14.42 -4.33
C ASP A 119 -8.85 13.00 -4.36
N VAL A 120 -9.55 12.03 -3.75
CA VAL A 120 -9.04 10.67 -3.59
C VAL A 120 -10.12 9.61 -3.77
N LYS A 121 -9.69 8.47 -4.30
CA LYS A 121 -10.44 7.22 -4.35
C LYS A 121 -9.70 6.19 -3.51
N ILE A 122 -10.39 5.67 -2.51
CA ILE A 122 -9.86 4.70 -1.55
C ILE A 122 -10.64 3.41 -1.70
N VAL A 123 -9.92 2.29 -1.77
CA VAL A 123 -10.52 0.97 -1.81
C VAL A 123 -10.20 0.26 -0.50
N ILE A 124 -11.23 -0.10 0.25
CA ILE A 124 -11.11 -0.88 1.48
C ILE A 124 -11.72 -2.28 1.29
N ASN A 125 -11.32 -3.24 2.12
CA ASN A 125 -12.01 -4.52 2.19
C ASN A 125 -13.12 -4.52 3.26
N SER A 126 -13.85 -5.64 3.39
CA SER A 126 -14.89 -5.84 4.41
C SER A 126 -14.40 -5.76 5.85
N ALA A 127 -13.10 -5.98 6.11
CA ALA A 127 -12.47 -5.79 7.42
C ALA A 127 -12.06 -4.33 7.71
N GLY A 128 -12.26 -3.42 6.77
CA GLY A 128 -11.85 -2.02 6.90
C GLY A 128 -10.37 -1.76 6.58
N LYS A 129 -9.63 -2.74 6.06
CA LYS A 129 -8.24 -2.58 5.60
C LYS A 129 -8.19 -1.77 4.31
N VAL A 130 -7.33 -0.76 4.26
CA VAL A 130 -7.07 0.02 3.04
C VAL A 130 -6.18 -0.77 2.09
N ILE A 131 -6.72 -1.10 0.92
CA ILE A 131 -6.04 -1.91 -0.09
C ILE A 131 -5.28 -1.03 -1.06
N THR A 132 -5.87 0.08 -1.50
CA THR A 132 -5.23 1.04 -2.41
C THR A 132 -5.82 2.44 -2.25
N VAL A 133 -5.02 3.43 -2.61
CA VAL A 133 -5.36 4.85 -2.59
C VAL A 133 -4.94 5.43 -3.94
N ILE A 134 -5.88 6.09 -4.62
CA ILE A 134 -5.71 6.63 -5.96
C ILE A 134 -6.11 8.11 -5.92
N PRO A 135 -5.21 9.07 -6.15
CA PRO A 135 -5.58 10.47 -6.28
C PRO A 135 -6.39 10.71 -7.56
N LYS A 136 -7.32 11.67 -7.53
CA LYS A 136 -8.17 12.08 -8.64
C LYS A 136 -7.59 13.27 -9.40
#